data_AF-A0A9D2DKE0-F1
#
_entry.id   AF-A0A9D2DKE0-F1
#
_cell.length_a   1.000
_cell.length_b   1.000
_cell.length_c   1.000
_cell.angle_alpha   90.00
_cell.angle_beta   90.00
_cell.angle_gamma   90.00
#
_symmetry.space_group_name_H-M   'P 1'
#
loop_
_entity.id
_entity.type
_entity.pdbx_description
1 polymer ?
#
loop_
_entity_poly.entity_id
_entity_poly.type
_entity_poly.pdbx_seq_one_letter_code
_entity_poly.pdbx_strand_id
1 'polypeptide(L)'
;MPRLMLFELKKMLTRRVALVANVGVVAFLVGIMTLNVVQARTTDASGAILSGMDAIAQTRLEAGAHAGAITPERAVADIAAYQERLFSRIDRDEVTQMTGSAVYDLMFQSFSDEEVYELYNPYWSWLLRPWRLSGEEPAQTAARVTPEMAADWYGAVAGLTQDALDDGQAGMWEYGQAERAYWTDKQASVAEPIEYGYVGGWENIISCAAFLVFAILAVCVTLASTFSFEYQSGADAVVLATRRGRSALVGAKVAAALVYATGYFALCAAVVVGFSLVFYGADGFWLSMQSMALSSPYPLTAGQAALVLVGLMYVACMGFACLTLALSSRTSSTLSVFLTDVVLVLLTGLVPSGGIGVLERVLALFPLNFANFSVPFSALESYPLGPVVLDLIGMVVAVYVLVSLVSTPLAALSFRRHQVA
;
A
#
# COMPACT_ATOMS: atom_id res chain seq x y z
N MET A 1 -36.92 -0.82 -10.85
CA MET A 1 -35.57 -1.06 -10.30
C MET A 1 -35.23 -0.17 -9.11
N PRO A 2 -35.35 1.18 -9.16
CA PRO A 2 -34.83 2.05 -8.09
C PRO A 2 -35.45 1.80 -6.71
N ARG A 3 -36.78 1.64 -6.65
CA ARG A 3 -37.49 1.32 -5.39
C ARG A 3 -37.09 -0.02 -4.78
N LEU A 4 -36.76 -1.02 -5.61
CA LEU A 4 -36.29 -2.33 -5.14
C LEU A 4 -34.87 -2.23 -4.59
N MET A 5 -33.99 -1.49 -5.27
CA MET A 5 -32.63 -1.25 -4.78
C MET A 5 -32.65 -0.50 -3.44
N LEU A 6 -33.47 0.54 -3.30
CA LEU A 6 -33.63 1.28 -2.05
C LEU A 6 -34.12 0.37 -0.92
N PHE A 7 -35.08 -0.52 -1.21
CA PHE A 7 -35.59 -1.49 -0.25
C PHE A 7 -34.49 -2.45 0.22
N GLU A 8 -33.71 -3.03 -0.69
CA GLU A 8 -32.61 -3.94 -0.34
C GLU A 8 -31.50 -3.21 0.44
N LEU A 9 -31.17 -1.98 0.06
CA LEU A 9 -30.18 -1.17 0.77
C LEU A 9 -30.63 -0.87 2.21
N LYS A 10 -31.91 -0.49 2.38
CA LYS A 10 -32.51 -0.32 3.73
C LYS A 10 -32.51 -1.63 4.51
N LYS A 11 -32.77 -2.77 3.86
CA LYS A 11 -32.73 -4.10 4.50
C LYS A 11 -31.33 -4.45 4.99
N MET A 12 -30.29 -4.17 4.21
CA MET A 12 -28.89 -4.38 4.62
C MET A 12 -28.53 -3.50 5.82
N LEU A 13 -28.87 -2.21 5.76
CA LEU A 13 -28.52 -1.21 6.78
C LEU A 13 -29.38 -1.26 8.06
N THR A 14 -30.45 -2.05 8.11
CA THR A 14 -31.28 -2.18 9.32
C THR A 14 -30.91 -3.40 10.17
N ARG A 15 -30.04 -4.28 9.66
CA ARG A 15 -29.56 -5.47 10.39
C ARG A 15 -28.60 -5.05 11.50
N ARG A 16 -28.92 -5.43 12.73
CA ARG A 16 -28.11 -5.09 13.92
C ARG A 16 -26.64 -5.49 13.79
N VAL A 17 -26.37 -6.71 13.29
CA VAL A 17 -24.99 -7.20 13.11
C VAL A 17 -24.22 -6.34 12.11
N ALA A 18 -24.82 -6.01 10.96
CA ALA A 18 -24.21 -5.15 9.95
C ALA A 18 -23.98 -3.74 10.48
N LEU A 19 -24.96 -3.16 11.19
CA LEU A 19 -24.82 -1.84 11.80
C LEU A 19 -23.68 -1.77 12.81
N VAL A 20 -23.60 -2.75 13.73
CA VAL A 20 -22.54 -2.82 14.73
C VAL A 20 -21.17 -2.99 14.07
N ALA A 21 -21.06 -3.87 13.07
CA ALA A 21 -19.80 -4.06 12.33
C ALA A 21 -19.37 -2.78 11.60
N ASN A 22 -20.29 -2.12 10.90
CA ASN A 22 -20.01 -0.92 10.12
C ASN A 22 -19.60 0.26 11.01
N VAL A 23 -20.38 0.54 12.06
CA VAL A 23 -20.05 1.61 13.02
C VAL A 23 -18.76 1.28 13.75
N GLY A 24 -18.57 0.02 14.15
CA GLY A 24 -17.35 -0.45 14.81
C GLY A 24 -16.10 -0.25 13.96
N VAL A 25 -16.16 -0.61 12.67
CA VAL A 25 -15.03 -0.41 11.74
C VAL A 25 -14.75 1.06 11.49
N VAL A 26 -15.76 1.90 11.29
CA VAL A 26 -15.54 3.35 11.13
C VAL A 26 -14.93 3.96 12.39
N ALA A 27 -15.45 3.61 13.57
CA ALA A 27 -14.92 4.08 14.85
C ALA A 27 -13.48 3.59 15.08
N PHE A 28 -13.20 2.34 14.73
CA PHE A 28 -11.86 1.76 14.78
C PHE A 28 -10.89 2.49 13.84
N LEU A 29 -11.30 2.77 12.60
CA LEU A 29 -10.48 3.54 11.64
C LEU A 29 -10.19 4.95 12.15
N VAL A 30 -11.20 5.65 12.68
CA VAL A 30 -10.99 6.97 13.31
C VAL A 30 -10.01 6.86 14.48
N GLY A 31 -10.19 5.85 15.33
CA GLY A 31 -9.30 5.61 16.48
C GLY A 31 -7.86 5.34 16.07
N ILE A 32 -7.62 4.43 15.11
CA ILE A 32 -6.27 4.07 14.68
C ILE A 32 -5.59 5.21 13.92
N MET A 33 -6.33 5.97 13.09
CA MET A 33 -5.79 7.15 12.42
C MET A 33 -5.45 8.27 13.41
N THR A 34 -6.27 8.45 14.45
CA THR A 34 -5.97 9.39 15.54
C THR A 34 -4.71 8.96 16.29
N LEU A 35 -4.60 7.67 16.63
CA LEU A 35 -3.42 7.11 17.28
C LEU A 35 -2.17 7.26 16.43
N ASN A 36 -2.27 7.04 15.11
CA ASN A 36 -1.16 7.20 14.19
C ASN A 36 -0.62 8.64 14.18
N VAL A 37 -1.50 9.65 14.21
CA VAL A 37 -1.11 11.06 14.35
C VAL A 37 -0.46 11.30 15.71
N VAL A 38 -1.09 10.88 16.81
CA VAL A 38 -0.60 11.13 18.18
C VAL A 38 0.73 10.42 18.46
N GLN A 39 0.96 9.27 17.83
CA GLN A 39 2.19 8.48 17.97
C GLN A 39 3.29 8.88 17.00
N ALA A 40 3.04 9.80 16.06
CA ALA A 40 4.09 10.37 15.23
C ALA A 40 5.19 10.93 16.14
N ARG A 41 6.44 10.58 15.87
CA ARG A 41 7.60 11.01 16.63
C ARG A 41 8.72 11.39 15.69
N THR A 42 9.43 12.44 16.05
CA THR A 42 10.72 12.80 15.47
C THR A 42 11.55 13.43 16.56
N THR A 43 12.84 13.61 16.29
CA THR A 43 13.73 14.34 17.18
C THR A 43 14.03 15.69 16.53
N ASP A 44 14.02 16.76 17.31
CA ASP A 44 14.46 18.07 16.81
C ASP A 44 15.99 18.22 16.87
N ALA A 45 16.49 19.33 16.34
CA ALA A 45 17.91 19.66 16.36
C ALA A 45 18.47 19.68 17.80
N SER A 46 17.70 19.99 18.83
CA SER A 46 18.21 19.97 20.22
C SER A 46 18.31 18.57 20.84
N GLY A 47 17.89 17.53 20.11
CA GLY A 47 17.77 16.17 20.62
C GLY A 47 16.50 15.91 21.42
N ALA A 48 15.55 16.84 21.44
CA ALA A 48 14.27 16.66 22.11
C ALA A 48 13.33 15.81 21.26
N ILE A 49 12.71 14.81 21.87
CA ILE A 49 11.72 13.96 21.20
C ILE A 49 10.41 14.76 21.09
N LEU A 50 10.07 15.14 19.88
CA LEU A 50 8.77 15.72 19.54
C LEU A 50 7.76 14.61 19.29
N SER A 51 6.48 14.91 19.51
CA SER A 51 5.40 13.97 19.24
C SER A 51 4.17 14.65 18.64
N GLY A 52 3.32 13.86 17.99
CA GLY A 52 2.08 14.36 17.43
C GLY A 52 2.31 15.38 16.33
N MET A 53 1.58 16.48 16.41
CA MET A 53 1.61 17.55 15.41
C MET A 53 2.96 18.27 15.35
N ASP A 54 3.65 18.41 16.47
CA ASP A 54 4.96 19.08 16.51
C ASP A 54 6.00 18.24 15.76
N ALA A 55 5.94 16.91 15.90
CA ALA A 55 6.78 16.02 15.12
C ALA A 55 6.51 16.11 13.62
N ILE A 56 5.23 16.13 13.22
CA ILE A 56 4.84 16.26 11.81
C ILE A 56 5.32 17.59 11.22
N ALA A 57 5.20 18.68 11.99
CA ALA A 57 5.67 20.01 11.57
C ALA A 57 7.19 20.05 11.43
N GLN A 58 7.93 19.44 12.36
CA GLN A 58 9.38 19.36 12.30
C GLN A 58 9.87 18.55 11.09
N THR A 59 9.30 17.36 10.84
CA THR A 59 9.64 16.57 9.65
C THR A 59 9.36 17.34 8.36
N ARG A 60 8.29 18.14 8.32
CA ARG A 60 8.00 19.01 7.17
C ARG A 60 9.06 20.09 6.98
N LEU A 61 9.51 20.70 8.07
CA LEU A 61 10.55 21.73 8.03
C LEU A 61 11.88 21.17 7.53
N GLU A 62 12.28 20.01 8.04
CA GLU A 62 13.50 19.30 7.63
C GLU A 62 13.47 18.90 6.16
N ALA A 63 12.37 18.29 5.69
CA ALA A 63 12.21 17.97 4.27
C ALA A 63 12.19 19.23 3.39
N GLY A 64 11.63 20.34 3.90
CA GLY A 64 11.63 21.64 3.25
C GLY A 64 13.03 22.24 3.08
N ALA A 65 13.93 22.02 4.03
CA ALA A 65 15.31 22.51 3.96
C ALA A 65 16.11 21.91 2.80
N HIS A 66 15.78 20.68 2.41
CA HIS A 66 16.42 19.97 1.30
C HIS A 66 15.55 19.90 0.04
N ALA A 67 14.45 20.64 -0.04
CA ALA A 67 13.51 20.53 -1.14
C ALA A 67 14.09 20.96 -2.51
N GLY A 68 13.50 20.45 -3.59
CA GLY A 68 13.79 20.83 -4.97
C GLY A 68 14.47 19.74 -5.80
N ALA A 69 14.75 20.08 -7.06
CA ALA A 69 15.38 19.18 -8.02
C ALA A 69 16.80 18.78 -7.59
N ILE A 70 17.10 17.48 -7.68
CA ILE A 70 18.43 16.92 -7.46
C ILE A 70 19.11 16.74 -8.82
N THR A 71 19.80 17.78 -9.29
CA THR A 71 20.64 17.66 -10.50
C THR A 71 21.92 16.89 -10.17
N PRO A 72 22.66 16.36 -11.16
CA PRO A 72 23.96 15.74 -10.92
C PRO A 72 24.91 16.66 -10.14
N GLU A 73 24.92 17.96 -10.47
CA GLU A 73 25.75 18.95 -9.78
C GLU A 73 25.35 19.14 -8.32
N ARG A 74 24.03 19.14 -8.04
CA ARG A 74 23.52 19.22 -6.66
C ARG A 74 23.85 17.97 -5.87
N ALA A 75 23.67 16.78 -6.46
CA ALA A 75 24.03 15.53 -5.80
C ALA A 75 25.52 15.50 -5.40
N VAL A 76 26.41 15.91 -6.30
CA VAL A 76 27.85 16.05 -6.01
C VAL A 76 28.10 17.06 -4.90
N ALA A 77 27.51 18.25 -4.98
CA ALA A 77 27.71 19.32 -4.00
C ALA A 77 27.21 18.90 -2.60
N ASP A 78 26.03 18.31 -2.51
CA ASP A 78 25.41 17.91 -1.26
C ASP A 78 26.18 16.73 -0.62
N ILE A 79 26.59 15.73 -1.41
CA ILE A 79 27.44 14.63 -0.91
C ILE A 79 28.80 15.16 -0.43
N ALA A 80 29.43 16.07 -1.18
CA ALA A 80 30.70 16.65 -0.78
C ALA A 80 30.59 17.46 0.52
N ALA A 81 29.53 18.26 0.68
CA ALA A 81 29.27 19.01 1.92
C ALA A 81 29.03 18.07 3.11
N TYR A 82 28.30 16.97 2.91
CA TYR A 82 28.10 15.94 3.92
C TYR A 82 29.42 15.27 4.33
N GLN A 83 30.24 14.89 3.35
CA GLN A 83 31.55 14.29 3.58
C GLN A 83 32.52 15.25 4.28
N GLU A 84 32.56 16.53 3.90
CA GLU A 84 33.41 17.55 4.53
C GLU A 84 33.05 17.70 6.00
N ARG A 85 31.75 17.76 6.33
CA ARG A 85 31.30 17.84 7.71
C ARG A 85 31.70 16.61 8.52
N LEU A 86 31.42 15.41 8.00
CA LEU A 86 31.76 14.13 8.67
C LEU A 86 33.26 13.97 8.90
N PHE A 87 34.05 14.07 7.84
CA PHE A 87 35.47 13.73 7.87
C PHE A 87 36.38 14.88 8.33
N SER A 88 35.79 16.00 8.75
CA SER A 88 36.50 17.03 9.51
C SER A 88 36.88 16.58 10.93
N ARG A 89 36.16 15.61 11.49
CA ARG A 89 36.36 15.10 12.87
C ARG A 89 36.58 13.60 12.95
N ILE A 90 36.13 12.85 11.95
CA ILE A 90 36.24 11.39 11.91
C ILE A 90 37.19 10.96 10.78
N ASP A 91 38.00 9.93 11.02
CA ASP A 91 38.86 9.33 9.99
C ASP A 91 38.04 8.53 8.98
N ARG A 92 38.21 8.87 7.69
CA ARG A 92 37.48 8.25 6.57
C ARG A 92 37.79 6.76 6.42
N ASP A 93 39.05 6.38 6.57
CA ASP A 93 39.49 4.99 6.37
C ASP A 93 39.08 4.12 7.56
N GLU A 94 39.13 4.67 8.78
CA GLU A 94 38.69 3.98 10.00
C GLU A 94 37.21 3.56 9.93
N VAL A 95 36.33 4.48 9.53
CA VAL A 95 34.88 4.24 9.46
C VAL A 95 34.51 3.08 8.51
N THR A 96 35.28 2.88 7.44
CA THR A 96 35.02 1.78 6.48
C THR A 96 35.33 0.39 7.05
N GLN A 97 36.12 0.30 8.12
CA GLN A 97 36.51 -0.96 8.74
C GLN A 97 35.68 -1.31 9.98
N MET A 98 34.86 -0.37 10.45
CA MET A 98 34.03 -0.52 11.64
C MET A 98 32.69 -1.20 11.34
N THR A 99 32.06 -1.78 12.38
CA THR A 99 30.66 -2.21 12.28
C THR A 99 29.73 -0.99 12.32
N GLY A 100 28.53 -1.09 11.74
CA GLY A 100 27.56 0.01 11.76
C GLY A 100 27.24 0.50 13.17
N SER A 101 27.11 -0.43 14.14
CA SER A 101 26.93 -0.07 15.55
C SER A 101 28.09 0.75 16.12
N ALA A 102 29.33 0.41 15.76
CA ALA A 102 30.50 1.13 16.25
C ALA A 102 30.60 2.52 15.58
N VAL A 103 30.17 2.65 14.33
CA VAL A 103 30.08 3.95 13.65
C VAL A 103 28.99 4.81 14.30
N TYR A 104 27.83 4.24 14.62
CA TYR A 104 26.78 4.95 15.35
C TYR A 104 27.29 5.51 16.68
N ASP A 105 27.98 4.69 17.47
CA ASP A 105 28.58 5.15 18.74
C ASP A 105 29.66 6.21 18.51
N LEU A 106 30.47 6.09 17.46
CA LEU A 106 31.50 7.06 17.10
C LEU A 106 30.89 8.42 16.72
N MET A 107 29.73 8.43 16.07
CA MET A 107 29.01 9.66 15.71
C MET A 107 28.66 10.48 16.96
N PHE A 108 28.07 9.84 17.98
CA PHE A 108 27.76 10.49 19.26
C PHE A 108 28.99 10.81 20.13
N GLN A 109 30.14 10.19 19.86
CA GLN A 109 31.42 10.54 20.51
C GLN A 109 32.09 11.75 19.85
N SER A 110 31.90 11.94 18.55
CA SER A 110 32.64 12.92 17.73
C SER A 110 31.87 14.22 17.47
N PHE A 111 30.55 14.18 17.62
CA PHE A 111 29.63 15.27 17.34
C PHE A 111 28.68 15.52 18.51
N SER A 112 28.13 16.74 18.60
CA SER A 112 27.01 16.97 19.53
C SER A 112 25.77 16.22 19.08
N ASP A 113 24.84 15.96 20.00
CA ASP A 113 23.55 15.33 19.69
C ASP A 113 22.85 16.02 18.50
N GLU A 114 22.84 17.35 18.49
CA GLU A 114 22.28 18.17 17.40
C GLU A 114 22.92 17.90 16.05
N GLU A 115 24.25 17.89 16.01
CA GLU A 115 25.00 17.60 14.79
C GLU A 115 24.75 16.18 14.32
N VAL A 116 24.63 15.20 15.23
CA VAL A 116 24.31 13.82 14.87
C VAL A 116 22.93 13.74 14.24
N TYR A 117 21.90 14.36 14.82
CA TYR A 117 20.55 14.33 14.25
C TYR A 117 20.48 14.97 12.87
N GLU A 118 21.22 16.06 12.63
CA GLU A 118 21.33 16.64 11.29
C GLU A 118 22.07 15.71 10.31
N LEU A 119 23.13 15.01 10.76
CA LEU A 119 23.89 14.06 9.95
C LEU A 119 23.13 12.76 9.68
N TYR A 120 22.12 12.46 10.50
CA TYR A 120 21.17 11.35 10.36
C TYR A 120 19.85 11.75 9.72
N ASN A 121 19.72 13.00 9.24
CA ASN A 121 18.53 13.45 8.54
C ASN A 121 18.18 12.46 7.41
N PRO A 122 16.89 12.08 7.24
CA PRO A 122 16.45 11.14 6.21
C PRO A 122 16.95 11.49 4.79
N TYR A 123 17.16 12.78 4.51
CA TYR A 123 17.72 13.24 3.24
C TYR A 123 19.06 12.57 2.89
N TRP A 124 19.99 12.46 3.83
CA TRP A 124 21.31 11.87 3.56
C TRP A 124 21.22 10.38 3.27
N SER A 125 20.38 9.67 4.03
CA SER A 125 20.10 8.24 3.80
C SER A 125 19.44 8.00 2.45
N TRP A 126 18.58 8.92 2.01
CA TRP A 126 17.95 8.90 0.69
C TRP A 126 18.95 9.19 -0.42
N LEU A 127 19.77 10.24 -0.29
CA LEU A 127 20.75 10.67 -1.30
C LEU A 127 21.85 9.61 -1.52
N LEU A 128 22.30 8.96 -0.45
CA LEU A 128 23.34 7.92 -0.48
C LEU A 128 22.79 6.51 -0.77
N ARG A 129 21.47 6.36 -0.90
CA ARG A 129 20.80 5.07 -1.09
C ARG A 129 21.39 4.19 -2.20
N PRO A 130 21.82 4.71 -3.37
CA PRO A 130 22.37 3.90 -4.46
C PRO A 130 23.60 3.08 -4.07
N TRP A 131 24.38 3.55 -3.10
CA TRP A 131 25.62 2.88 -2.70
C TRP A 131 25.53 2.16 -1.37
N ARG A 132 24.39 2.26 -0.67
CA ARG A 132 24.24 1.74 0.69
C ARG A 132 24.23 0.22 0.72
N LEU A 133 25.12 -0.37 1.51
CA LEU A 133 25.13 -1.81 1.79
C LEU A 133 24.30 -2.14 3.03
N SER A 134 23.87 -3.41 3.14
CA SER A 134 23.09 -3.87 4.28
C SER A 134 23.89 -3.76 5.58
N GLY A 135 23.32 -3.12 6.59
CA GLY A 135 23.96 -2.90 7.90
C GLY A 135 24.92 -1.70 7.97
N GLU A 136 25.10 -0.95 6.89
CA GLU A 136 25.90 0.29 6.91
C GLU A 136 25.12 1.49 7.44
N GLU A 137 25.86 2.32 8.18
CA GLU A 137 25.47 3.69 8.56
C GLU A 137 25.75 4.68 7.40
N PRO A 138 25.02 5.81 7.33
CA PRO A 138 25.22 6.83 6.29
C PRO A 138 26.68 7.29 6.16
N ALA A 139 27.41 7.42 7.27
CA ALA A 139 28.82 7.78 7.27
C ALA A 139 29.72 6.76 6.55
N GLN A 140 29.43 5.45 6.68
CA GLN A 140 30.18 4.40 6.00
C GLN A 140 29.95 4.42 4.50
N THR A 141 28.67 4.56 4.10
CA THR A 141 28.34 4.70 2.69
C THR A 141 28.99 5.95 2.11
N ALA A 142 28.91 7.10 2.80
CA ALA A 142 29.55 8.33 2.37
C ALA A 142 31.08 8.21 2.25
N ALA A 143 31.75 7.45 3.13
CA ALA A 143 33.20 7.23 3.05
C ALA A 143 33.62 6.53 1.75
N ARG A 144 32.78 5.66 1.18
CA ARG A 144 33.08 4.92 -0.04
C ARG A 144 32.74 5.67 -1.34
N VAL A 145 31.87 6.67 -1.29
CA VAL A 145 31.45 7.42 -2.48
C VAL A 145 32.57 8.38 -2.91
N THR A 146 33.06 8.22 -4.14
CA THR A 146 34.02 9.14 -4.76
C THR A 146 33.29 10.28 -5.49
N PRO A 147 33.98 11.41 -5.79
CA PRO A 147 33.39 12.48 -6.59
C PRO A 147 32.92 12.00 -7.98
N GLU A 148 33.63 11.05 -8.60
CA GLU A 148 33.24 10.46 -9.88
C GLU A 148 31.97 9.63 -9.76
N MET A 149 31.83 8.85 -8.67
CA MET A 149 30.59 8.12 -8.39
C MET A 149 29.41 9.08 -8.17
N ALA A 150 29.62 10.14 -7.38
CA ALA A 150 28.60 11.15 -7.12
C ALA A 150 28.16 11.89 -8.40
N ALA A 151 29.08 12.10 -9.36
CA ALA A 151 28.76 12.73 -10.63
C ALA A 151 27.83 11.86 -11.51
N ASP A 152 27.88 10.54 -11.36
CA ASP A 152 26.98 9.58 -12.02
C ASP A 152 25.84 9.12 -11.10
N TRP A 153 25.29 10.04 -10.29
CA TRP A 153 24.23 9.70 -9.33
C TRP A 153 23.02 9.03 -10.00
N TYR A 154 22.58 9.51 -11.17
CA TYR A 154 21.46 8.90 -11.90
C TYR A 154 21.80 7.51 -12.46
N GLY A 155 23.05 7.28 -12.90
CA GLY A 155 23.52 5.94 -13.26
C GLY A 155 23.46 4.99 -12.07
N ALA A 156 23.88 5.44 -10.89
CA ALA A 156 23.78 4.67 -9.65
C ALA A 156 22.32 4.41 -9.23
N VAL A 157 21.42 5.39 -9.37
CA VAL A 157 19.98 5.23 -9.11
C VAL A 157 19.36 4.20 -10.07
N ALA A 158 19.69 4.25 -11.36
CA ALA A 158 19.26 3.25 -12.32
C ALA A 158 19.80 1.85 -11.98
N GLY A 159 21.02 1.79 -11.45
CA GLY A 159 21.65 0.57 -10.92
C GLY A 159 20.82 -0.17 -9.88
N LEU A 160 20.10 0.56 -9.00
CA LEU A 160 19.23 -0.05 -7.97
C LEU A 160 18.19 -1.02 -8.56
N THR A 161 17.65 -0.72 -9.75
CA THR A 161 16.69 -1.61 -10.41
C THR A 161 17.38 -2.86 -10.96
N GLN A 162 18.59 -2.73 -11.52
CA GLN A 162 19.36 -3.87 -12.00
C GLN A 162 19.79 -4.78 -10.84
N ASP A 163 20.27 -4.19 -9.75
CA ASP A 163 20.64 -4.92 -8.53
C ASP A 163 19.45 -5.71 -7.98
N ALA A 164 18.24 -5.11 -7.96
CA ALA A 164 17.03 -5.79 -7.53
C ALA A 164 16.59 -6.94 -8.48
N LEU A 165 16.79 -6.77 -9.79
CA LEU A 165 16.53 -7.82 -10.78
C LEU A 165 17.55 -8.97 -10.72
N ASP A 166 18.79 -8.67 -10.33
CA ASP A 166 19.85 -9.66 -10.15
C ASP A 166 19.73 -10.39 -8.81
N ASP A 167 19.35 -9.69 -7.74
CA ASP A 167 19.05 -10.27 -6.42
C ASP A 167 17.86 -11.22 -6.48
N GLY A 168 16.83 -10.91 -7.29
CA GLY A 168 15.73 -11.86 -7.52
C GLY A 168 14.90 -12.11 -6.26
N GLN A 169 14.62 -11.07 -5.46
CA GLN A 169 13.92 -11.20 -4.16
C GLN A 169 14.66 -12.17 -3.22
N ALA A 170 15.95 -11.96 -2.95
CA ALA A 170 16.82 -12.86 -2.19
C ALA A 170 16.93 -14.28 -2.80
N GLY A 171 17.04 -14.35 -4.12
CA GLY A 171 17.16 -15.60 -4.88
C GLY A 171 15.85 -16.40 -5.00
N MET A 172 14.73 -15.85 -4.55
CA MET A 172 13.42 -16.50 -4.63
C MET A 172 12.83 -16.48 -6.05
N TRP A 173 13.42 -15.69 -6.95
CA TRP A 173 12.89 -15.35 -8.25
C TRP A 173 14.00 -15.31 -9.31
N GLU A 174 13.71 -15.89 -10.47
CA GLU A 174 14.49 -15.69 -11.69
C GLU A 174 13.69 -14.87 -12.71
N TYR A 175 14.09 -13.62 -12.94
CA TYR A 175 13.40 -12.74 -13.89
C TYR A 175 13.74 -13.13 -15.32
N GLY A 176 12.72 -13.41 -16.12
CA GLY A 176 12.87 -13.67 -17.54
C GLY A 176 13.29 -12.41 -18.32
N GLN A 177 13.74 -12.58 -19.55
CA GLN A 177 14.18 -11.47 -20.41
C GLN A 177 13.10 -10.41 -20.61
N ALA A 178 11.84 -10.83 -20.77
CA ALA A 178 10.72 -9.91 -20.92
C ALA A 178 10.44 -9.09 -19.65
N GLU A 179 10.59 -9.69 -18.46
CA GLU A 179 10.40 -9.00 -17.18
C GLU A 179 11.53 -8.01 -16.92
N ARG A 180 12.79 -8.40 -17.17
CA ARG A 180 13.95 -7.50 -17.08
C ARG A 180 13.82 -6.30 -18.00
N ALA A 181 13.42 -6.53 -19.26
CA ALA A 181 13.16 -5.45 -20.22
C ALA A 181 12.03 -4.54 -19.72
N TYR A 182 10.91 -5.11 -19.26
CA TYR A 182 9.78 -4.36 -18.73
C TYR A 182 10.15 -3.43 -17.57
N TRP A 183 10.91 -3.92 -16.59
CA TRP A 183 11.31 -3.12 -15.43
C TRP A 183 12.37 -2.08 -15.78
N THR A 184 13.30 -2.42 -16.67
CA THR A 184 14.31 -1.47 -17.16
C THR A 184 13.65 -0.34 -17.94
N ASP A 185 12.73 -0.65 -18.86
CA ASP A 185 11.97 0.36 -19.61
C ASP A 185 11.09 1.22 -18.70
N LYS A 186 10.52 0.62 -17.65
CA LYS A 186 9.71 1.35 -16.66
C LYS A 186 10.57 2.32 -15.85
N GLN A 187 11.72 1.88 -15.35
CA GLN A 187 12.65 2.77 -14.64
C GLN A 187 13.16 3.89 -15.56
N ALA A 188 13.48 3.60 -16.82
CA ALA A 188 13.93 4.59 -17.79
C ALA A 188 12.85 5.64 -18.14
N SER A 189 11.58 5.39 -17.80
CA SER A 189 10.48 6.34 -17.98
C SER A 189 10.28 7.29 -16.79
N VAL A 190 11.04 7.13 -15.70
CA VAL A 190 11.05 8.06 -14.56
C VAL A 190 11.63 9.40 -15.02
N ALA A 191 10.94 10.49 -14.69
CA ALA A 191 11.37 11.82 -15.09
C ALA A 191 12.58 12.29 -14.26
N GLU A 192 13.55 12.88 -14.95
CA GLU A 192 14.72 13.52 -14.37
C GLU A 192 14.66 15.05 -14.60
N PRO A 193 15.11 15.88 -13.64
CA PRO A 193 15.66 15.49 -12.35
C PRO A 193 14.58 15.07 -11.33
N ILE A 194 14.93 14.14 -10.44
CA ILE A 194 14.10 13.75 -9.30
C ILE A 194 14.05 14.93 -8.32
N GLU A 195 12.84 15.32 -7.91
CA GLU A 195 12.63 16.34 -6.90
C GLU A 195 12.51 15.72 -5.51
N TYR A 196 13.31 16.21 -4.56
CA TYR A 196 13.16 15.88 -3.14
C TYR A 196 12.22 16.89 -2.47
N GLY A 197 11.46 16.45 -1.48
CA GLY A 197 10.60 17.33 -0.72
C GLY A 197 9.61 16.60 0.18
N TYR A 198 8.81 17.37 0.89
CA TYR A 198 7.85 16.82 1.84
C TYR A 198 6.66 16.17 1.14
N VAL A 199 6.42 14.89 1.44
CA VAL A 199 5.33 14.06 0.90
C VAL A 199 4.52 13.35 1.98
N GLY A 200 4.71 13.72 3.26
CA GLY A 200 4.27 12.96 4.43
C GLY A 200 2.79 12.58 4.44
N GLY A 201 1.89 13.42 3.91
CA GLY A 201 0.47 13.06 3.78
C GLY A 201 0.21 11.88 2.86
N TRP A 202 0.92 11.81 1.74
CA TRP A 202 0.81 10.72 0.77
C TRP A 202 1.51 9.45 1.28
N GLU A 203 2.67 9.59 1.93
CA GLU A 203 3.33 8.46 2.60
C GLU A 203 2.45 7.85 3.69
N ASN A 204 1.77 8.70 4.46
CA ASN A 204 0.89 8.26 5.52
C ASN A 204 -0.35 7.52 4.98
N ILE A 205 -0.94 7.98 3.86
CA ILE A 205 -2.02 7.26 3.17
C ILE A 205 -1.57 5.88 2.75
N ILE A 206 -0.39 5.79 2.13
CA ILE A 206 0.18 4.54 1.68
C ILE A 206 0.39 3.59 2.87
N SER A 207 1.03 4.09 3.93
CA SER A 207 1.34 3.31 5.14
C SER A 207 0.08 2.82 5.86
N CYS A 208 -1.00 3.59 5.81
CA CYS A 208 -2.28 3.25 6.44
C CYS A 208 -3.25 2.49 5.51
N ALA A 209 -2.90 2.28 4.23
CA ALA A 209 -3.82 1.68 3.25
C ALA A 209 -4.27 0.27 3.65
N ALA A 210 -3.41 -0.49 4.34
CA ALA A 210 -3.73 -1.82 4.87
C ALA A 210 -4.94 -1.83 5.81
N PHE A 211 -5.23 -0.72 6.51
CA PHE A 211 -6.43 -0.64 7.36
C PHE A 211 -7.73 -0.65 6.56
N LEU A 212 -7.71 -0.38 5.25
CA LEU A 212 -8.90 -0.52 4.39
C LEU A 212 -9.36 -1.98 4.24
N VAL A 213 -8.54 -2.97 4.64
CA VAL A 213 -8.99 -4.36 4.79
C VAL A 213 -10.19 -4.48 5.73
N PHE A 214 -10.27 -3.68 6.79
CA PHE A 214 -11.43 -3.68 7.68
C PHE A 214 -12.71 -3.21 6.98
N ALA A 215 -12.58 -2.32 5.99
CA ALA A 215 -13.72 -1.93 5.15
C ALA A 215 -14.21 -3.12 4.31
N ILE A 216 -13.28 -3.88 3.71
CA ILE A 216 -13.58 -5.11 2.95
C ILE A 216 -14.32 -6.11 3.86
N LEU A 217 -13.81 -6.37 5.06
CA LEU A 217 -14.44 -7.30 6.01
C LEU A 217 -15.85 -6.86 6.43
N ALA A 218 -16.07 -5.58 6.72
CA ALA A 218 -17.40 -5.06 7.04
C ALA A 218 -18.39 -5.16 5.87
N VAL A 219 -17.90 -4.97 4.63
CA VAL A 219 -18.69 -5.26 3.42
C VAL A 219 -19.05 -6.74 3.37
N CYS A 220 -18.10 -7.65 3.57
CA CYS A 220 -18.36 -9.10 3.58
C CYS A 220 -19.39 -9.50 4.65
N VAL A 221 -19.28 -9.02 5.89
CA VAL A 221 -20.27 -9.27 6.96
C VAL A 221 -21.68 -8.84 6.53
N THR A 222 -21.78 -7.64 5.97
CA THR A 222 -23.07 -7.06 5.58
C THR A 222 -23.70 -7.84 4.43
N LEU A 223 -22.88 -8.21 3.44
CA LEU A 223 -23.34 -8.90 2.23
C LEU A 223 -23.55 -10.40 2.43
N ALA A 224 -22.89 -11.04 3.39
CA ALA A 224 -22.98 -12.48 3.65
C ALA A 224 -24.44 -12.94 3.88
N SER A 225 -25.29 -12.08 4.44
CA SER A 225 -26.69 -12.34 4.73
C SER A 225 -27.66 -11.93 3.60
N THR A 226 -27.17 -11.49 2.44
CA THR A 226 -28.02 -10.96 1.35
C THR A 226 -28.98 -11.99 0.78
N PHE A 227 -28.49 -13.21 0.54
CA PHE A 227 -29.28 -14.35 0.05
C PHE A 227 -29.46 -15.42 1.12
N SER A 228 -28.41 -15.76 1.88
CA SER A 228 -28.45 -16.81 2.91
C SER A 228 -29.54 -16.62 3.96
N PHE A 229 -29.87 -15.37 4.33
CA PHE A 229 -30.94 -15.07 5.27
C PHE A 229 -32.34 -15.41 4.72
N GLU A 230 -32.54 -15.32 3.40
CA GLU A 230 -33.84 -15.65 2.80
C GLU A 230 -34.09 -17.16 2.83
N TYR A 231 -33.03 -17.95 2.67
CA TYR A 231 -33.08 -19.40 2.87
C TYR A 231 -33.33 -19.77 4.34
N GLN A 232 -32.69 -19.09 5.30
CA GLN A 232 -32.89 -19.35 6.73
C GLN A 232 -34.31 -19.02 7.21
N SER A 233 -34.93 -17.99 6.63
CA SER A 233 -36.27 -17.55 7.01
C SER A 233 -37.40 -18.22 6.23
N GLY A 234 -37.08 -19.06 5.23
CA GLY A 234 -38.05 -19.62 4.28
C GLY A 234 -38.74 -18.57 3.41
N ALA A 235 -38.22 -17.33 3.40
CA ALA A 235 -38.79 -16.23 2.62
C ALA A 235 -38.51 -16.37 1.12
N ASP A 236 -37.49 -17.16 0.76
CA ASP A 236 -37.15 -17.53 -0.61
C ASP A 236 -38.33 -18.20 -1.34
N ALA A 237 -39.12 -19.03 -0.65
CA ALA A 237 -40.34 -19.64 -1.18
C ALA A 237 -41.33 -18.61 -1.72
N VAL A 238 -41.61 -17.58 -0.91
CA VAL A 238 -42.53 -16.50 -1.26
C VAL A 238 -41.93 -15.61 -2.35
N VAL A 239 -40.66 -15.27 -2.22
CA VAL A 239 -39.94 -14.39 -3.16
C VAL A 239 -39.87 -15.02 -4.55
N LEU A 240 -39.49 -16.29 -4.66
CA LEU A 240 -39.33 -17.02 -5.92
C LEU A 240 -40.67 -17.31 -6.62
N ALA A 241 -41.78 -17.35 -5.87
CA ALA A 241 -43.14 -17.46 -6.41
C ALA A 241 -43.64 -16.14 -7.03
N THR A 242 -43.01 -15.00 -6.75
CA THR A 242 -43.43 -13.71 -7.33
C THR A 242 -42.99 -13.54 -8.78
N ARG A 243 -43.82 -12.84 -9.59
CA ARG A 243 -43.59 -12.58 -11.02
C ARG A 243 -42.21 -11.97 -11.36
N ARG A 244 -41.58 -11.27 -10.42
CA ARG A 244 -40.27 -10.59 -10.60
C ARG A 244 -39.15 -11.13 -9.69
N GLY A 245 -39.43 -12.14 -8.86
CA GLY A 245 -38.47 -12.67 -7.89
C GLY A 245 -37.25 -13.32 -8.55
N ARG A 246 -37.46 -14.07 -9.63
CA ARG A 246 -36.38 -14.77 -10.39
C ARG A 246 -35.64 -13.90 -11.41
N SER A 247 -35.87 -12.59 -11.46
CA SER A 247 -35.19 -11.72 -12.43
C SER A 247 -34.86 -10.35 -11.82
N ALA A 248 -35.82 -9.43 -11.81
CA ALA A 248 -35.58 -8.04 -11.43
C ALA A 248 -35.14 -7.88 -9.96
N LEU A 249 -35.58 -8.75 -9.05
CA LEU A 249 -35.16 -8.67 -7.64
C LEU A 249 -33.68 -9.04 -7.47
N VAL A 250 -33.21 -10.09 -8.13
CA VAL A 250 -31.80 -10.53 -8.08
C VAL A 250 -30.88 -9.42 -8.59
N GLY A 251 -31.23 -8.82 -9.74
CA GLY A 251 -30.48 -7.68 -10.26
C GLY A 251 -30.49 -6.47 -9.32
N ALA A 252 -31.64 -6.18 -8.68
CA ALA A 252 -31.73 -5.11 -7.69
C ALA A 252 -30.90 -5.38 -6.42
N LYS A 253 -30.83 -6.64 -5.96
CA LYS A 253 -29.98 -7.05 -4.81
C LYS A 253 -28.51 -6.85 -5.09
N VAL A 254 -28.03 -7.36 -6.23
CA VAL A 254 -26.63 -7.20 -6.63
C VAL A 254 -26.30 -5.72 -6.78
N ALA A 255 -27.12 -4.95 -7.50
CA ALA A 255 -26.88 -3.52 -7.68
C ALA A 255 -26.89 -2.75 -6.35
N ALA A 256 -27.82 -3.05 -5.44
CA ALA A 256 -27.86 -2.43 -4.11
C ALA A 256 -26.63 -2.80 -3.26
N ALA A 257 -26.18 -4.06 -3.32
CA ALA A 257 -25.00 -4.54 -2.62
C ALA A 257 -23.72 -3.84 -3.11
N LEU A 258 -23.56 -3.68 -4.42
CA LEU A 258 -22.41 -3.00 -5.02
C LEU A 258 -22.42 -1.49 -4.70
N VAL A 259 -23.58 -0.82 -4.79
CA VAL A 259 -23.72 0.58 -4.38
C VAL A 259 -23.37 0.77 -2.90
N TYR A 260 -23.83 -0.15 -2.05
CA TYR A 260 -23.48 -0.17 -0.64
C TYR A 260 -21.97 -0.36 -0.43
N ALA A 261 -21.36 -1.35 -1.09
CA ALA A 261 -19.92 -1.63 -0.98
C ALA A 261 -19.09 -0.40 -1.40
N THR A 262 -19.43 0.24 -2.52
CA THR A 262 -18.77 1.47 -2.97
C THR A 262 -18.93 2.60 -1.97
N GLY A 263 -20.16 2.87 -1.50
CA GLY A 263 -20.40 3.97 -0.56
C GLY A 263 -19.71 3.76 0.78
N TYR A 264 -19.73 2.54 1.30
CA TYR A 264 -19.09 2.20 2.57
C TYR A 264 -17.56 2.21 2.47
N PHE A 265 -16.99 1.65 1.40
CA PHE A 265 -15.56 1.75 1.14
C PHE A 265 -15.12 3.21 1.02
N ALA A 266 -15.86 4.03 0.26
CA ALA A 266 -15.56 5.45 0.10
C ALA A 266 -15.59 6.20 1.45
N LEU A 267 -16.53 5.85 2.34
CA LEU A 267 -16.56 6.40 3.71
C LEU A 267 -15.28 6.04 4.49
N CYS A 268 -14.89 4.76 4.49
CA CYS A 268 -13.67 4.31 5.18
C CYS A 268 -12.40 4.91 4.57
N ALA A 269 -12.31 4.97 3.24
CA ALA A 269 -11.22 5.61 2.52
C ALA A 269 -11.16 7.12 2.82
N ALA A 270 -12.30 7.80 2.92
CA ALA A 270 -12.35 9.20 3.31
C ALA A 270 -11.85 9.43 4.74
N VAL A 271 -12.05 8.49 5.67
CA VAL A 271 -11.43 8.56 7.00
C VAL A 271 -9.91 8.45 6.89
N VAL A 272 -9.38 7.43 6.23
CA VAL A 272 -7.93 7.22 6.12
C VAL A 272 -7.25 8.38 5.38
N VAL A 273 -7.75 8.72 4.18
CA VAL A 273 -7.21 9.80 3.36
C VAL A 273 -7.43 11.15 4.04
N GLY A 274 -8.62 11.41 4.57
CA GLY A 274 -8.96 12.67 5.21
C GLY A 274 -8.09 12.95 6.43
N PHE A 275 -7.89 11.98 7.32
CA PHE A 275 -7.00 12.15 8.48
C PHE A 275 -5.56 12.44 8.04
N SER A 276 -5.03 11.66 7.08
CA SER A 276 -3.68 11.90 6.56
C SER A 276 -3.53 13.33 6.03
N LEU A 277 -4.44 13.79 5.18
CA LEU A 277 -4.33 15.11 4.57
C LEU A 277 -4.61 16.27 5.56
N VAL A 278 -5.50 16.07 6.54
CA VAL A 278 -5.81 17.09 7.56
C VAL A 278 -4.60 17.36 8.46
N PHE A 279 -3.89 16.31 8.88
CA PHE A 279 -2.80 16.43 9.85
C PHE A 279 -1.42 16.55 9.19
N TYR A 280 -1.14 15.76 8.15
CA TYR A 280 0.13 15.76 7.44
C TYR A 280 0.12 16.65 6.21
N GLY A 281 -1.00 17.21 5.77
CA GLY A 281 -1.09 18.10 4.61
C GLY A 281 -1.15 17.36 3.27
N ALA A 282 -1.39 18.14 2.21
CA ALA A 282 -1.51 17.66 0.83
C ALA A 282 -0.33 18.10 -0.07
N ASP A 283 0.71 18.69 0.53
CA ASP A 283 1.92 19.11 -0.15
C ASP A 283 2.61 17.91 -0.82
N GLY A 284 3.37 18.16 -1.89
CA GLY A 284 4.13 17.11 -2.57
C GLY A 284 3.32 16.12 -3.42
N PHE A 285 2.03 16.39 -3.72
CA PHE A 285 1.21 15.50 -4.58
C PHE A 285 1.88 15.18 -5.92
N TRP A 286 2.56 16.18 -6.50
CA TRP A 286 3.22 16.10 -7.80
C TRP A 286 4.69 15.68 -7.73
N LEU A 287 5.28 15.57 -6.53
CA LEU A 287 6.64 15.07 -6.37
C LEU A 287 6.70 13.62 -6.86
N SER A 288 7.82 13.26 -7.47
CA SER A 288 8.06 11.92 -7.96
C SER A 288 8.06 10.92 -6.80
N MET A 289 7.53 9.73 -7.03
CA MET A 289 7.51 8.64 -6.05
C MET A 289 8.92 8.27 -5.54
N GLN A 290 9.95 8.53 -6.35
CA GLN A 290 11.33 8.31 -5.99
C GLN A 290 11.78 9.19 -4.81
N SER A 291 11.09 10.29 -4.51
CA SER A 291 11.34 11.09 -3.29
C SER A 291 11.07 10.29 -2.02
N MET A 292 10.13 9.34 -2.06
CA MET A 292 9.81 8.43 -0.95
C MET A 292 10.69 7.18 -1.00
N ALA A 293 10.86 6.60 -2.20
CA ALA A 293 11.63 5.38 -2.40
C ALA A 293 12.37 5.44 -3.73
N LEU A 294 13.65 5.80 -3.64
CA LEU A 294 14.53 5.99 -4.79
C LEU A 294 14.66 4.73 -5.68
N SER A 295 14.47 3.54 -5.09
CA SER A 295 14.49 2.26 -5.80
C SER A 295 13.20 1.94 -6.57
N SER A 296 12.14 2.74 -6.43
CA SER A 296 10.88 2.47 -7.12
C SER A 296 11.06 2.70 -8.63
N PRO A 297 10.68 1.75 -9.50
CA PRO A 297 10.80 1.93 -10.95
C PRO A 297 9.62 2.72 -11.55
N TYR A 298 8.61 3.09 -10.76
CA TYR A 298 7.35 3.62 -11.28
C TYR A 298 7.44 5.12 -11.59
N PRO A 299 7.05 5.57 -12.80
CA PRO A 299 6.97 6.99 -13.16
C PRO A 299 5.66 7.61 -12.62
N LEU A 300 5.42 7.44 -11.33
CA LEU A 300 4.24 7.98 -10.64
C LEU A 300 4.65 9.12 -9.72
N THR A 301 3.72 10.05 -9.49
CA THR A 301 3.88 11.00 -8.39
C THR A 301 3.48 10.35 -7.06
N ALA A 302 3.93 10.91 -5.93
CA ALA A 302 3.58 10.44 -4.59
C ALA A 302 2.05 10.38 -4.38
N GLY A 303 1.35 11.41 -4.86
CA GLY A 303 -0.11 11.47 -4.83
C GLY A 303 -0.77 10.40 -5.71
N GLN A 304 -0.26 10.18 -6.92
CA GLN A 304 -0.77 9.12 -7.80
C GLN A 304 -0.54 7.74 -7.19
N ALA A 305 0.63 7.46 -6.60
CA ALA A 305 0.93 6.20 -5.94
C ALA A 305 -0.06 5.92 -4.79
N ALA A 306 -0.33 6.92 -3.94
CA ALA A 306 -1.32 6.81 -2.87
C ALA A 306 -2.73 6.51 -3.41
N LEU A 307 -3.16 7.20 -4.47
CA LEU A 307 -4.47 6.98 -5.10
C LEU A 307 -4.57 5.61 -5.79
N VAL A 308 -3.50 5.15 -6.44
CA VAL A 308 -3.43 3.81 -7.02
C VAL A 308 -3.62 2.76 -5.93
N LEU A 309 -2.94 2.89 -4.78
CA LEU A 309 -3.07 1.93 -3.70
C LEU A 309 -4.48 1.89 -3.09
N VAL A 310 -5.09 3.06 -2.86
CA VAL A 310 -6.51 3.15 -2.44
C VAL A 310 -7.43 2.53 -3.51
N GLY A 311 -7.14 2.75 -4.79
CA GLY A 311 -7.84 2.15 -5.92
C GLY A 311 -7.73 0.62 -5.97
N LEU A 312 -6.55 0.06 -5.69
CA LEU A 312 -6.35 -1.40 -5.58
C LEU A 312 -7.19 -1.98 -4.44
N MET A 313 -7.21 -1.32 -3.28
CA MET A 313 -8.05 -1.72 -2.14
C MET A 313 -9.55 -1.65 -2.49
N TYR A 314 -9.97 -0.66 -3.29
CA TYR A 314 -11.34 -0.57 -3.78
C TYR A 314 -11.69 -1.71 -4.73
N VAL A 315 -10.84 -1.99 -5.70
CA VAL A 315 -11.02 -3.07 -6.68
C VAL A 315 -11.09 -4.42 -5.96
N ALA A 316 -10.24 -4.65 -4.96
CA ALA A 316 -10.32 -5.83 -4.10
C ALA A 316 -11.63 -5.88 -3.29
N CYS A 317 -12.06 -4.76 -2.70
CA CYS A 317 -13.34 -4.67 -2.01
C CYS A 317 -14.52 -5.08 -2.91
N MET A 318 -14.51 -4.66 -4.18
CA MET A 318 -15.55 -5.01 -5.15
C MET A 318 -15.50 -6.49 -5.54
N GLY A 319 -14.30 -7.04 -5.74
CA GLY A 319 -14.11 -8.47 -5.98
C GLY A 319 -14.63 -9.33 -4.83
N PHE A 320 -14.28 -8.98 -3.59
CA PHE A 320 -14.80 -9.64 -2.39
C PHE A 320 -16.30 -9.46 -2.25
N ALA A 321 -16.86 -8.27 -2.49
CA ALA A 321 -18.30 -8.06 -2.47
C ALA A 321 -19.04 -9.01 -3.44
N CYS A 322 -18.52 -9.16 -4.67
CA CYS A 322 -19.10 -10.08 -5.65
C CYS A 322 -18.96 -11.54 -5.22
N LEU A 323 -17.80 -11.93 -4.67
CA LEU A 323 -17.53 -13.26 -4.16
C LEU A 323 -18.48 -13.61 -2.99
N THR A 324 -18.62 -12.72 -2.01
CA THR A 324 -19.54 -12.86 -0.88
C THR A 324 -20.98 -13.07 -1.35
N LEU A 325 -21.43 -12.32 -2.37
CA LEU A 325 -22.77 -12.51 -2.95
C LEU A 325 -22.91 -13.88 -3.61
N ALA A 326 -21.89 -14.35 -4.34
CA ALA A 326 -21.90 -15.67 -4.95
C ALA A 326 -21.96 -16.78 -3.90
N LEU A 327 -21.14 -16.70 -2.84
CA LEU A 327 -21.14 -17.62 -1.72
C LEU A 327 -22.50 -17.60 -0.99
N SER A 328 -23.02 -16.41 -0.66
CA SER A 328 -24.34 -16.21 -0.02
C SER A 328 -25.48 -16.82 -0.83
N SER A 329 -25.41 -16.80 -2.16
CA SER A 329 -26.43 -17.39 -3.03
C SER A 329 -26.40 -18.93 -3.07
N ARG A 330 -25.31 -19.55 -2.61
CA ARG A 330 -25.07 -21.00 -2.67
C ARG A 330 -25.10 -21.68 -1.32
N THR A 331 -25.15 -20.92 -0.23
CA THR A 331 -25.15 -21.45 1.13
C THR A 331 -26.32 -20.86 1.92
N SER A 332 -26.87 -21.67 2.82
CA SER A 332 -27.89 -21.22 3.78
C SER A 332 -27.25 -20.59 5.03
N SER A 333 -25.95 -20.77 5.26
CA SER A 333 -25.25 -20.29 6.46
C SER A 333 -24.53 -18.96 6.20
N THR A 334 -25.08 -17.86 6.75
CA THR A 334 -24.41 -16.55 6.75
C THR A 334 -23.02 -16.61 7.41
N LEU A 335 -22.89 -17.37 8.50
CA LEU A 335 -21.63 -17.50 9.24
C LEU A 335 -20.56 -18.18 8.37
N SER A 336 -20.92 -19.24 7.65
CA SER A 336 -19.97 -19.95 6.78
C SER A 336 -19.45 -19.06 5.65
N VAL A 337 -20.32 -18.26 5.03
CA VAL A 337 -19.89 -17.28 4.00
C VAL A 337 -18.89 -16.30 4.58
N PHE A 338 -19.23 -15.69 5.71
CA PHE A 338 -18.36 -14.71 6.34
C PHE A 338 -17.02 -15.31 6.75
N LEU A 339 -16.99 -16.50 7.35
CA LEU A 339 -15.74 -17.17 7.71
C LEU A 339 -14.87 -17.48 6.49
N THR A 340 -15.47 -17.90 5.37
CA THR A 340 -14.73 -18.10 4.12
C THR A 340 -14.11 -16.79 3.63
N ASP A 341 -14.87 -15.69 3.64
CA ASP A 341 -14.36 -14.38 3.23
C ASP A 341 -13.21 -13.91 4.15
N VAL A 342 -13.34 -14.08 5.46
CA VAL A 342 -12.29 -13.74 6.44
C VAL A 342 -11.01 -14.54 6.17
N VAL A 343 -11.11 -15.85 5.96
CA VAL A 343 -9.94 -16.69 5.67
C VAL A 343 -9.26 -16.25 4.38
N LEU A 344 -10.02 -15.89 3.34
CA LEU A 344 -9.45 -15.42 2.08
C LEU A 344 -8.81 -14.03 2.21
N VAL A 345 -9.46 -13.09 2.89
CA VAL A 345 -8.91 -11.73 3.10
C VAL A 345 -7.65 -11.77 3.96
N LEU A 346 -7.63 -12.63 4.98
CA LEU A 346 -6.52 -12.76 5.94
C LEU A 346 -5.49 -13.84 5.54
N LEU A 347 -5.65 -14.49 4.38
CA LEU A 347 -4.90 -15.68 3.99
C LEU A 347 -3.39 -15.48 4.11
N THR A 348 -2.88 -14.33 3.69
CA THR A 348 -1.45 -14.00 3.70
C THR A 348 -0.89 -13.81 5.09
N GLY A 349 -1.71 -13.34 6.05
CA GLY A 349 -1.30 -13.28 7.46
C GLY A 349 -1.23 -14.66 8.12
N LEU A 350 -1.76 -15.71 7.48
CA LEU A 350 -1.86 -17.06 8.03
C LEU A 350 -0.92 -18.07 7.36
N VAL A 351 -0.49 -17.80 6.12
CA VAL A 351 0.29 -18.74 5.30
C VAL A 351 1.70 -18.19 5.09
N PRO A 352 2.74 -18.76 5.74
CA PRO A 352 4.11 -18.45 5.39
C PRO A 352 4.39 -18.99 3.98
N SER A 353 5.02 -18.18 3.13
CA SER A 353 5.43 -18.60 1.79
C SER A 353 6.47 -19.72 1.80
N GLY A 354 7.19 -19.88 2.92
CA GLY A 354 8.23 -20.89 3.11
C GLY A 354 9.41 -20.74 2.14
N GLY A 355 9.58 -19.56 1.53
CA GLY A 355 10.55 -19.39 0.46
C GLY A 355 10.14 -20.18 -0.79
N ILE A 356 8.91 -20.03 -1.27
CA ILE A 356 8.49 -20.58 -2.56
C ILE A 356 8.03 -19.40 -3.42
N GLY A 357 8.83 -19.01 -4.43
CA GLY A 357 8.58 -17.81 -5.23
C GLY A 357 7.22 -17.78 -5.94
N VAL A 358 6.72 -18.93 -6.41
CA VAL A 358 5.38 -19.02 -7.00
C VAL A 358 4.28 -18.76 -5.95
N LEU A 359 4.47 -19.25 -4.72
CA LEU A 359 3.52 -19.00 -3.64
C LEU A 359 3.56 -17.54 -3.20
N GLU A 360 4.74 -16.92 -3.11
CA GLU A 360 4.88 -15.47 -2.85
C GLU A 360 4.08 -14.64 -3.85
N ARG A 361 4.25 -14.90 -5.16
CA ARG A 361 3.47 -14.24 -6.21
C ARG A 361 1.96 -14.40 -6.01
N VAL A 362 1.49 -15.60 -5.67
CA VAL A 362 0.04 -15.80 -5.41
C VAL A 362 -0.40 -15.03 -4.17
N LEU A 363 0.39 -15.04 -3.11
CA LEU A 363 0.10 -14.32 -1.87
C LEU A 363 0.16 -12.80 -2.07
N ALA A 364 1.00 -12.28 -2.96
CA ALA A 364 1.10 -10.85 -3.27
C ALA A 364 -0.24 -10.27 -3.80
N LEU A 365 -1.11 -11.10 -4.39
CA LEU A 365 -2.40 -10.68 -4.93
C LEU A 365 -3.48 -10.41 -3.88
N PHE A 366 -3.22 -10.75 -2.62
CA PHE A 366 -4.17 -10.57 -1.53
C PHE A 366 -4.01 -9.20 -0.86
N PRO A 367 -5.11 -8.61 -0.33
CA PRO A 367 -5.13 -7.21 0.07
C PRO A 367 -4.12 -6.83 1.14
N LEU A 368 -3.85 -7.73 2.09
CA LEU A 368 -2.87 -7.45 3.14
C LEU A 368 -1.43 -7.36 2.61
N ASN A 369 -1.09 -8.07 1.54
CA ASN A 369 0.26 -8.03 0.98
C ASN A 369 0.46 -6.84 0.06
N PHE A 370 -0.38 -6.65 -0.97
CA PHE A 370 -0.19 -5.51 -1.87
C PHE A 370 -0.46 -4.16 -1.20
N ALA A 371 -1.12 -4.12 -0.03
CA ALA A 371 -1.27 -2.88 0.74
C ALA A 371 0.03 -2.42 1.44
N ASN A 372 1.04 -3.29 1.54
CA ASN A 372 2.37 -2.92 2.04
C ASN A 372 3.16 -2.24 0.92
N PHE A 373 3.53 -0.97 1.08
CA PHE A 373 4.24 -0.14 0.10
C PHE A 373 5.34 -0.84 -0.70
N SER A 374 6.21 -1.61 -0.03
CA SER A 374 7.36 -2.23 -0.67
C SER A 374 6.96 -3.23 -1.74
N VAL A 375 5.80 -3.88 -1.59
CA VAL A 375 5.34 -4.95 -2.47
C VAL A 375 4.91 -4.43 -3.85
N PRO A 376 3.95 -3.49 -3.99
CA PRO A 376 3.56 -2.96 -5.30
C PRO A 376 4.60 -2.04 -5.93
N PHE A 377 5.44 -1.35 -5.13
CA PHE A 377 6.24 -0.24 -5.63
C PHE A 377 7.75 -0.44 -5.62
N SER A 378 8.29 -1.44 -4.91
CA SER A 378 9.74 -1.64 -4.81
C SER A 378 10.19 -3.08 -5.08
N ALA A 379 9.30 -4.07 -4.94
CA ALA A 379 9.66 -5.49 -5.03
C ALA A 379 9.80 -6.02 -6.47
N LEU A 380 9.48 -5.21 -7.50
CA LEU A 380 9.51 -5.61 -8.92
C LEU A 380 8.62 -6.84 -9.23
N GLU A 381 7.56 -7.02 -8.44
CA GLU A 381 6.58 -8.09 -8.55
C GLU A 381 5.89 -8.08 -9.92
N SER A 382 6.14 -9.11 -10.75
CA SER A 382 5.66 -9.23 -12.12
C SER A 382 5.19 -10.65 -12.49
N TYR A 383 4.33 -10.72 -13.51
CA TYR A 383 3.62 -11.92 -13.96
C TYR A 383 3.78 -12.04 -15.48
N PRO A 384 4.64 -12.95 -15.97
CA PRO A 384 4.86 -13.11 -17.40
C PRO A 384 3.73 -13.95 -18.02
N LEU A 385 2.97 -13.35 -18.92
CA LEU A 385 1.88 -13.96 -19.69
C LEU A 385 2.32 -14.13 -21.15
N GLY A 386 3.36 -14.93 -21.36
CA GLY A 386 4.02 -15.07 -22.67
C GLY A 386 4.85 -13.82 -23.00
N PRO A 387 4.56 -13.07 -24.09
CA PRO A 387 5.30 -11.86 -24.44
C PRO A 387 4.88 -10.61 -23.63
N VAL A 388 3.78 -10.68 -22.89
CA VAL A 388 3.27 -9.55 -22.09
C VAL A 388 3.63 -9.76 -20.63
N VAL A 389 4.14 -8.73 -19.98
CA VAL A 389 4.42 -8.72 -18.54
C VAL A 389 3.40 -7.81 -17.86
N LEU A 390 2.71 -8.32 -16.84
CA LEU A 390 1.91 -7.52 -15.94
C LEU A 390 2.68 -7.31 -14.64
N ASP A 391 2.77 -6.07 -14.17
CA ASP A 391 3.21 -5.80 -12.80
C ASP A 391 2.12 -6.18 -11.79
N LEU A 392 2.45 -6.13 -10.50
CA LEU A 392 1.49 -6.43 -9.43
C LEU A 392 0.22 -5.57 -9.51
N ILE A 393 0.35 -4.28 -9.82
CA ILE A 393 -0.78 -3.36 -9.92
C ILE A 393 -1.76 -3.86 -11.00
N GLY A 394 -1.25 -4.13 -12.20
CA GLY A 394 -2.03 -4.66 -13.32
C GLY A 394 -2.63 -6.04 -13.03
N MET A 395 -1.86 -6.93 -12.38
CA MET A 395 -2.32 -8.27 -12.07
C MET A 395 -3.41 -8.28 -10.98
N VAL A 396 -3.29 -7.46 -9.93
CA VAL A 396 -4.32 -7.29 -8.91
C VAL A 396 -5.62 -6.81 -9.56
N VAL A 397 -5.55 -5.77 -10.41
CA VAL A 397 -6.73 -5.28 -11.13
C VAL A 397 -7.34 -6.39 -11.99
N ALA A 398 -6.54 -7.11 -12.77
CA ALA A 398 -7.02 -8.18 -13.63
C ALA A 398 -7.73 -9.29 -12.84
N VAL A 399 -7.14 -9.74 -11.72
CA VAL A 399 -7.67 -10.82 -10.88
C VAL A 399 -9.00 -10.42 -10.25
N TYR A 400 -9.10 -9.27 -9.61
CA TYR A 400 -10.34 -8.89 -8.92
C TYR A 400 -11.45 -8.44 -9.89
N VAL A 401 -11.11 -7.91 -11.06
CA VAL A 401 -12.06 -7.71 -12.15
C VAL A 401 -12.60 -9.06 -12.63
N LEU A 402 -11.73 -10.06 -12.85
CA LEU A 402 -12.15 -11.41 -13.23
C LEU A 402 -13.04 -12.05 -12.15
N VAL A 403 -12.65 -11.96 -10.87
CA VAL A 403 -13.47 -12.43 -9.74
C VAL A 403 -14.84 -11.77 -9.74
N SER A 404 -14.91 -10.46 -9.99
CA SER A 404 -16.18 -9.72 -10.07
C SER A 404 -17.04 -10.19 -11.26
N LEU A 405 -16.43 -10.34 -12.44
CA LEU A 405 -17.10 -10.78 -13.66
C LEU A 405 -17.63 -12.21 -13.59
N VAL A 406 -16.93 -13.10 -12.88
CA VAL A 406 -17.34 -14.50 -12.69
C VAL A 406 -18.35 -14.64 -11.54
N SER A 407 -18.11 -13.98 -10.41
CA SER A 407 -18.94 -14.15 -9.20
C SER A 407 -20.31 -13.51 -9.34
N THR A 408 -20.42 -12.37 -10.02
CA THR A 408 -21.71 -11.68 -10.25
C THR A 408 -22.75 -12.55 -10.98
N PRO A 409 -22.46 -13.16 -12.15
CA PRO A 409 -23.41 -14.05 -12.80
C PRO A 409 -23.63 -15.34 -12.02
N LEU A 410 -22.62 -15.87 -11.30
CA LEU A 410 -22.81 -17.03 -10.45
C LEU A 410 -23.83 -16.76 -9.33
N ALA A 411 -23.73 -15.61 -8.65
CA ALA A 411 -24.69 -15.18 -7.65
C ALA A 411 -26.11 -15.14 -8.22
N ALA A 412 -26.24 -14.54 -9.41
CA ALA A 412 -27.53 -14.40 -10.06
C ALA A 412 -28.12 -15.74 -10.53
N LEU A 413 -27.31 -16.61 -11.14
CA LEU A 413 -27.76 -17.89 -11.68
C LEU A 413 -28.12 -18.88 -10.56
N SER A 414 -27.34 -18.91 -9.49
CA SER A 414 -27.57 -19.80 -8.35
C SER A 414 -28.94 -19.52 -7.70
N PHE A 415 -29.21 -18.27 -7.35
CA PHE A 415 -30.48 -17.89 -6.73
C PHE A 415 -31.67 -18.14 -7.66
N ARG A 416 -31.52 -17.89 -8.97
CA ARG A 416 -32.60 -18.11 -9.96
C ARG A 416 -32.97 -19.58 -10.15
N ARG A 417 -32.00 -20.48 -9.98
CA ARG A 417 -32.17 -21.93 -10.15
C ARG A 417 -32.48 -22.65 -8.83
N HIS A 418 -32.48 -21.94 -7.70
CA HIS A 418 -32.80 -22.51 -6.41
C HIS A 418 -34.21 -23.13 -6.43
N GLN A 419 -34.30 -24.40 -6.02
CA GLN A 419 -35.55 -25.12 -5.84
C GLN A 419 -35.87 -25.13 -4.35
N VAL A 420 -37.04 -24.58 -4.03
CA VAL A 420 -37.55 -24.52 -2.67
C VAL A 420 -38.08 -25.92 -2.33
N ALA A 421 -37.58 -26.50 -1.23
CA ALA A 421 -37.97 -27.83 -0.78
C ALA A 421 -39.36 -27.85 -0.15
#